data_AF-A0A349GW01-F1
#
_entry.id   AF-A0A349GW01-F1
#
_cell.length_a   1.000
_cell.length_b   1.000
_cell.length_c   1.000
_cell.angle_alpha   90.00
_cell.angle_beta   90.00
_cell.angle_gamma   90.00
#
_symmetry.space_group_name_H-M   'P 1'
#
loop_
_entity.id
_entity.type
_entity.pdbx_description
1 polymer ?
#
loop_
_entity_poly.entity_id
_entity_poly.type
_entity_poly.pdbx_seq_one_letter_code
_entity_poly.pdbx_strand_id
1 'polypeptide(L)' 'RAEGASTSTHHLEALLLDGRAAVVFSPYDLTSAVSGASTYRSAGYRPVTARRILANIYGYAAQAL' A
#
# COMPACT_ATOMS: atom_id res chain seq x y z
N ARG A 1 8.20 -29.63 10.22
CA ARG A 1 8.04 -28.96 8.91
C ARG A 1 7.23 -27.70 9.17
N ALA A 2 7.83 -26.55 8.90
CA ALA A 2 7.33 -25.24 9.27
C ALA A 2 6.12 -24.82 8.43
N GLU A 3 5.14 -24.18 9.07
CA GLU A 3 4.32 -23.14 8.46
C GLU A 3 4.11 -22.06 9.54
N GLY A 4 5.11 -21.19 9.67
CA GLY A 4 4.98 -19.97 10.44
C GLY A 4 3.94 -19.10 9.74
N ALA A 5 2.88 -18.72 10.46
CA ALA A 5 1.91 -17.74 9.99
C ALA A 5 2.67 -16.46 9.62
N SER A 6 2.87 -16.23 8.32
CA SER A 6 3.36 -14.95 7.83
C SER A 6 2.24 -13.95 8.05
N THR A 7 2.26 -13.27 9.20
CA THR A 7 1.64 -11.95 9.37
C THR A 7 2.29 -11.05 8.33
N SER A 8 1.72 -11.01 7.13
CA SER A 8 2.12 -10.08 6.09
C SER A 8 1.66 -8.69 6.55
N THR A 9 2.44 -8.06 7.40
CA THR A 9 2.22 -6.69 7.81
C THR A 9 2.25 -5.85 6.55
N HIS A 10 1.11 -5.28 6.18
CA HIS A 10 1.01 -4.34 5.07
C HIS A 10 1.95 -3.17 5.36
N HIS A 11 3.11 -3.15 4.73
CA HIS A 11 4.11 -2.10 4.89
C HIS A 11 4.16 -1.23 3.63
N LEU A 12 4.45 0.04 3.85
CA LEU A 12 4.76 1.03 2.83
C LEU A 12 6.08 1.68 3.23
N GLU A 13 6.89 2.02 2.24
CA GLU A 13 8.11 2.79 2.44
C GLU A 13 7.86 4.23 2.00
N ALA A 14 8.57 5.20 2.57
CA ALA A 14 8.41 6.59 2.18
C ALA A 14 9.73 7.35 2.17
N LEU A 15 9.87 8.26 1.21
CA LEU A 15 10.85 9.33 1.28
C LEU A 15 10.21 10.53 1.95
N LEU A 16 10.89 11.01 3.00
CA LEU A 16 10.43 12.15 3.77
C LEU A 16 11.15 13.42 3.32
N LEU A 17 10.38 14.50 3.16
CA LEU A 17 10.88 15.86 2.99
C LEU A 17 10.33 16.69 4.15
N ASP A 18 11.22 17.28 4.96
CA ASP A 18 10.85 18.06 6.16
C ASP A 18 9.88 17.33 7.11
N GLY A 19 10.11 16.02 7.30
CA GLY A 19 9.27 15.17 8.15
C GLY A 19 7.90 14.81 7.56
N ARG A 20 7.60 15.22 6.32
CA ARG A 20 6.38 14.83 5.59
C ARG A 20 6.69 13.80 4.52
N ALA A 21 5.80 12.82 4.35
CA ALA A 21 5.96 11.83 3.29
C ALA A 21 5.72 12.50 1.92
N ALA A 22 6.77 12.64 1.12
CA ALA A 22 6.72 13.23 -0.21
C ALA A 22 6.54 12.17 -1.31
N VAL A 23 7.11 10.98 -1.10
CA VAL A 23 6.95 9.83 -2.00
C VAL A 23 6.64 8.60 -1.17
N VAL A 24 5.62 7.83 -1.56
CA VAL A 24 5.23 6.57 -0.91
C VAL A 24 5.42 5.43 -1.90
N PHE A 25 6.17 4.42 -1.49
CA PHE A 25 6.41 3.20 -2.25
C PHE A 25 5.63 2.05 -1.65
N SER A 26 5.05 1.23 -2.55
CA SER A 26 4.43 -0.03 -2.18
C SER A 26 5.18 -1.18 -2.85
N PRO A 27 5.49 -2.27 -2.11
CA PRO A 27 6.11 -3.46 -2.68
C PRO A 27 5.18 -4.24 -3.62
N TYR A 28 3.87 -3.96 -3.57
CA TYR A 28 2.85 -4.59 -4.41
C TYR A 28 2.08 -3.54 -5.21
N ASP A 29 1.48 -3.97 -6.32
CA ASP A 29 0.74 -3.06 -7.20
C ASP A 29 -0.64 -2.72 -6.59
N LEU A 30 -0.71 -1.54 -5.95
CA LEU A 30 -1.95 -1.01 -5.38
C LEU A 30 -3.02 -0.75 -6.44
N THR A 31 -2.64 -0.30 -7.63
CA THR A 31 -3.57 0.03 -8.72
C THR A 31 -4.27 -1.23 -9.21
N SER A 32 -3.50 -2.28 -9.46
CA SER A 32 -4.04 -3.58 -9.84
C SER A 32 -4.82 -4.25 -8.69
N ALA A 33 -4.39 -4.07 -7.44
CA ALA A 33 -5.12 -4.61 -6.30
C ALA A 33 -6.50 -3.95 -6.14
N VAL A 34 -6.62 -2.64 -6.40
CA VAL A 34 -7.89 -1.92 -6.33
C VAL A 34 -8.88 -2.36 -7.42
N SER A 35 -8.40 -2.59 -8.64
CA SER A 35 -9.24 -3.04 -9.75
C SER A 35 -9.68 -4.51 -9.62
N GLY A 36 -9.11 -5.25 -8.65
CA GLY A 36 -9.40 -6.68 -8.47
C GLY A 36 -8.79 -7.54 -9.57
N ALA A 37 -7.87 -7.00 -10.37
CA ALA A 37 -7.21 -7.75 -11.43
C ALA A 37 -6.20 -8.75 -10.83
N SER A 38 -6.29 -10.01 -11.26
CA SER A 38 -5.37 -11.09 -10.89
C SER A 38 -4.11 -11.04 -11.75
N THR A 39 -3.29 -10.00 -11.60
CA THR A 39 -1.98 -9.88 -12.26
C THR A 39 -0.83 -10.31 -11.34
N TYR A 40 0.31 -10.63 -11.93
CA TYR A 40 1.55 -10.96 -11.23
C TYR A 40 1.96 -9.78 -10.32
N ARG A 41 1.91 -9.96 -8.99
CA ARG A 41 2.09 -8.98 -7.87
C ARG A 41 0.84 -8.32 -7.26
N SER A 42 -0.40 -8.67 -7.64
CA SER A 42 -1.58 -8.22 -6.86
C SER A 42 -1.73 -8.95 -5.50
N ALA A 43 -0.95 -10.02 -5.27
CA ALA A 43 -1.04 -10.93 -4.13
C ALA A 43 -0.69 -10.34 -2.75
N GLY A 44 -0.43 -9.04 -2.63
CA GLY A 44 -0.06 -8.41 -1.35
C GLY A 44 -1.18 -7.65 -0.63
N TYR A 45 -2.28 -7.31 -1.33
CA TYR A 45 -3.39 -6.57 -0.75
C TYR A 45 -4.73 -7.13 -1.20
N ARG A 46 -5.68 -7.24 -0.27
CA ARG A 46 -7.09 -7.41 -0.64
C ARG A 46 -7.59 -6.11 -1.30
N PRO A 47 -8.49 -6.15 -2.28
CA PRO A 47 -8.99 -4.95 -2.95
C PRO A 47 -9.55 -3.89 -2.00
N VAL A 48 -10.25 -4.32 -0.95
CA VAL A 48 -10.77 -3.42 0.09
C VAL A 48 -9.65 -2.72 0.88
N THR A 49 -8.55 -3.43 1.17
CA THR A 49 -7.40 -2.89 1.88
C THR A 49 -6.64 -1.91 0.99
N ALA A 50 -6.42 -2.27 -0.28
CA ALA A 50 -5.75 -1.39 -1.25
C ALA A 50 -6.51 -0.06 -1.42
N ARG A 51 -7.85 -0.11 -1.51
CA ARG A 51 -8.69 1.11 -1.56
C ARG A 51 -8.51 1.99 -0.32
N ARG A 52 -8.48 1.39 0.87
CA ARG A 52 -8.26 2.12 2.13
C ARG A 52 -6.87 2.76 2.19
N ILE A 53 -5.84 2.04 1.75
CA ILE A 53 -4.47 2.58 1.66
C ILE A 53 -4.43 3.81 0.76
N LEU A 54 -4.97 3.70 -0.47
CA LEU A 54 -4.98 4.83 -1.39
C LEU A 54 -5.77 6.02 -0.84
N ALA A 55 -6.95 5.79 -0.24
CA ALA A 55 -7.75 6.85 0.37
C ALA A 55 -6.96 7.60 1.46
N ASN A 56 -6.21 6.88 2.30
CA ASN A 56 -5.37 7.50 3.33
C ASN A 56 -4.21 8.30 2.73
N ILE A 57 -3.55 7.79 1.68
CA ILE A 57 -2.47 8.51 0.98
C ILE A 57 -3.01 9.81 0.37
N TYR A 58 -4.15 9.74 -0.33
CA TYR A 58 -4.77 10.93 -0.90
C TYR A 58 -5.23 11.92 0.16
N GLY A 59 -5.84 11.44 1.25
CA GLY A 59 -6.23 12.29 2.37
C GLY A 59 -5.04 12.99 3.01
N TYR A 60 -3.95 12.27 3.24
CA TYR A 60 -2.70 12.84 3.78
C TYR A 60 -2.10 13.89 2.84
N ALA A 61 -2.03 13.59 1.53
CA ALA A 61 -1.49 14.52 0.53
C ALA A 61 -2.36 15.78 0.39
N ALA A 62 -3.69 15.64 0.44
CA ALA A 62 -4.62 16.77 0.34
C ALA A 62 -4.60 17.69 1.59
N GLN A 63 -4.32 17.15 2.77
CA GLN A 63 -4.11 17.94 4.00
C GLN A 63 -2.76 18.68 4.01
N ALA A 64 -1.85 18.31 3.13
CA ALA A 64 -0.52 18.90 3.06
C ALA A 64 -0.43 20.19 2.23
N LEU A 65 -1.51 20.53 1.49
CA LEU A 65 -1.72 21.78 0.75
C LEU A 65 -2.39 22.84 1.64
#